data_AF-A0A2N2LAB8-F1
#
_entry.id   AF-A0A2N2LAB8-F1
#
_cell.length_a   1.000
_cell.length_b   1.000
_cell.length_c   1.000
_cell.angle_alpha   90.00
_cell.angle_beta   90.00
_cell.angle_gamma   90.00
#
_symmetry.space_group_name_H-M   'P 1'
#
loop_
_entity.id
_entity.type
_entity.pdbx_description
1 polymer ?
#
loop_
_entity_poly.entity_id
_entity_poly.type
_entity_poly.pdbx_seq_one_letter_code
_entity_poly.pdbx_strand_id
1 'polypeptide(L)'
;MRDPARALLAYLDRLAAEERLTGPDRVAATLACRAAVMAGDRLELEQQRALLRALEACATPHTCPHGRPTMLHLSSAALERSFGRR
;
A
#
# COMPACT_ATOMS: atom_id res chain seq x y z
N MET A 1 18.13 28.54 -2.03
CA MET A 1 16.97 27.63 -2.17
C MET A 1 17.40 26.27 -1.62
N ARG A 2 16.74 25.75 -0.58
CA ARG A 2 17.15 24.50 0.08
C ARG A 2 16.92 23.34 -0.90
N ASP A 3 17.96 22.60 -1.24
CA ASP A 3 17.88 21.46 -2.16
C ASP A 3 16.92 20.40 -1.58
N PRO A 4 15.76 20.17 -2.22
CA PRO A 4 14.76 19.23 -1.73
C PRO A 4 15.24 17.78 -1.78
N ALA A 5 16.13 17.43 -2.72
CA ALA A 5 16.70 16.09 -2.80
C ALA A 5 17.61 15.83 -1.60
N ARG A 6 18.47 16.80 -1.25
CA ARG A 6 19.32 16.72 -0.06
C ARG A 6 18.52 16.67 1.25
N ALA A 7 17.40 17.39 1.32
CA ALA A 7 16.51 17.34 2.48
C ALA A 7 15.81 15.98 2.62
N LEU A 8 15.39 15.38 1.50
CA LEU A 8 14.80 14.04 1.49
C LEU A 8 15.82 12.97 1.90
N LEU A 9 17.04 13.03 1.37
CA LEU A 9 18.12 12.11 1.76
C LEU A 9 18.42 12.19 3.26
N ALA A 10 18.56 13.40 3.81
CA ALA A 10 18.78 13.58 5.24
C ALA A 10 17.63 13.05 6.12
N TYR A 11 16.38 13.13 5.63
CA TYR A 11 15.23 12.56 6.32
C TYR A 11 15.25 11.02 6.27
N LEU A 12 15.59 10.44 5.12
CA LEU A 12 15.74 9.00 4.94
C LEU A 12 16.87 8.44 5.82
N ASP A 13 18.01 9.14 5.90
CA ASP A 13 19.12 8.77 6.79
C ASP A 13 18.68 8.75 8.26
N ARG A 14 17.84 9.71 8.66
CA ARG A 14 17.31 9.78 10.03
C ARG A 14 16.34 8.63 10.33
N LEU A 15 15.52 8.24 9.35
CA LEU A 15 14.64 7.08 9.47
C LEU A 15 15.43 5.76 9.47
N ALA A 16 16.53 5.67 8.71
CA ALA A 16 17.42 4.52 8.70
C ALA A 16 18.19 4.36 10.02
N ALA A 17 18.54 5.48 10.68
CA ALA A 17 19.21 5.50 11.98
C ALA A 17 18.29 5.15 13.17
N GLU A 18 16.97 5.22 13.00
CA GLU A 18 16.03 4.63 13.95
C GLU A 18 16.11 3.09 13.80
N GLU A 19 16.92 2.43 14.65
CA GLU A 19 17.28 0.98 14.69
C GLU A 19 16.11 -0.03 14.63
N ARG A 20 14.86 0.43 14.48
CA ARG A 20 13.66 -0.41 14.31
C ARG A 20 13.44 -0.90 12.88
N LEU A 21 14.20 -0.43 11.89
CA LEU A 21 14.05 -0.82 10.48
C LEU A 21 15.26 -1.63 9.98
N THR A 22 15.27 -2.93 10.26
CA THR A 22 16.34 -3.83 9.81
C THR A 22 16.23 -4.14 8.31
N GLY A 23 16.85 -3.31 7.46
CA GLY A 23 17.10 -3.57 6.03
C GLY A 23 16.26 -2.75 5.04
N PRO A 24 16.72 -2.63 3.77
CA PRO A 24 16.10 -1.78 2.74
C PRO A 24 14.63 -2.14 2.49
N ASP A 25 14.27 -3.43 2.54
CA ASP A 25 12.89 -3.89 2.36
C ASP A 25 11.96 -3.40 3.46
N ARG A 26 12.44 -3.32 4.71
CA ARG A 26 11.63 -2.81 5.84
C ARG A 26 11.42 -1.31 5.75
N VAL A 27 12.43 -0.57 5.28
CA VAL A 27 12.32 0.86 5.00
C VAL A 27 11.33 1.08 3.86
N ALA A 28 11.44 0.34 2.76
CA ALA A 28 10.52 0.42 1.62
C ALA A 28 9.08 0.09 2.02
N ALA A 29 8.87 -0.98 2.80
CA ALA A 29 7.55 -1.35 3.32
C ALA A 29 6.94 -0.23 4.18
N THR A 30 7.72 0.38 5.06
CA THR A 30 7.28 1.49 5.92
C THR A 30 6.89 2.72 5.10
N LEU A 31 7.72 3.08 4.11
CA LEU A 31 7.44 4.19 3.20
C LEU A 31 6.17 3.92 2.38
N ALA A 32 6.05 2.73 1.80
CA ALA A 32 4.87 2.31 1.04
C ALA A 32 3.60 2.40 1.88
N CYS A 33 3.62 1.99 3.15
CA CYS A 33 2.45 2.10 4.03
C CYS A 33 2.10 3.54 4.40
N ARG A 34 3.08 4.44 4.54
CA ARG A 34 2.81 5.86 4.82
C ARG A 34 2.32 6.63 3.60
N ALA A 35 2.73 6.22 2.40
CA ALA A 35 2.32 6.82 1.13
C ALA A 35 1.09 6.15 0.51
N ALA A 36 0.54 5.12 1.14
CA ALA A 36 -0.61 4.38 0.63
C ALA A 36 -1.85 5.28 0.59
N VAL A 37 -2.72 5.01 -0.40
CA VAL A 37 -4.11 5.49 -0.38
C VAL A 37 -4.83 4.83 0.79
N MET A 38 -5.43 5.64 1.66
CA MET A 38 -6.04 5.21 2.91
C MET A 38 -7.57 5.28 2.86
N ALA A 39 -8.19 4.61 3.82
CA ALA A 39 -9.64 4.69 4.00
C ALA A 39 -10.06 6.15 4.26
N GLY A 40 -11.04 6.62 3.49
CA GLY A 40 -11.53 8.00 3.55
C GLY A 40 -10.94 8.93 2.49
N ASP A 41 -9.87 8.52 1.80
CA ASP A 41 -9.35 9.28 0.66
C ASP A 41 -10.38 9.28 -0.47
N ARG A 42 -10.56 10.45 -1.10
CA ARG A 42 -11.41 10.60 -2.28
C ARG A 42 -10.59 10.36 -3.53
N LEU A 43 -11.04 9.41 -4.36
CA LEU A 43 -10.41 9.09 -5.62
C LEU A 43 -11.43 9.26 -6.75
N GLU A 44 -11.03 10.01 -7.77
CA GLU A 44 -11.71 10.03 -9.05
C GLU A 44 -11.61 8.66 -9.73
N LEU A 45 -12.58 8.35 -10.59
CA LEU A 45 -12.68 7.04 -11.23
C LEU A 45 -11.40 6.63 -11.98
N GLU A 46 -10.71 7.60 -12.59
CA GLU A 46 -9.43 7.37 -13.26
C GLU A 46 -8.33 6.96 -12.28
N GLN A 47 -8.25 7.59 -11.12
CA GLN A 47 -7.28 7.27 -10.06
C GLN A 47 -7.54 5.88 -9.48
N GLN A 48 -8.82 5.52 -9.28
CA GLN A 48 -9.19 4.18 -8.84
C GLN A 48 -8.72 3.11 -9.84
N ARG A 49 -8.97 3.33 -11.14
CA ARG A 49 -8.52 2.40 -12.20
C ARG A 49 -7.00 2.33 -12.29
N ALA A 50 -6.31 3.45 -12.13
CA ALA A 50 -4.85 3.50 -12.13
C ALA A 50 -4.27 2.71 -10.94
N LEU A 51 -4.88 2.84 -9.75
CA LEU A 51 -4.49 2.09 -8.56
C LEU A 51 -4.63 0.57 -8.77
N LEU A 52 -5.74 0.12 -9.37
CA LEU A 52 -5.95 -1.29 -9.67
C LEU A 52 -4.92 -1.83 -10.68
N ARG A 53 -4.64 -1.09 -11.76
CA ARG A 53 -3.59 -1.48 -12.73
C ARG A 53 -2.20 -1.53 -12.09
N ALA A 54 -1.88 -0.59 -11.21
CA ALA A 54 -0.61 -0.59 -10.49
C ALA A 54 -0.49 -1.81 -9.56
N LEU A 55 -1.58 -2.18 -8.88
CA LEU A 55 -1.63 -3.38 -8.06
C LEU A 55 -1.41 -4.65 -8.90
N GLU A 56 -2.09 -4.78 -10.05
CA GLU A 56 -1.96 -5.92 -10.96
C GLU A 56 -0.54 -6.09 -11.52
N ALA A 57 0.19 -4.98 -11.70
CA ALA A 57 1.57 -5.00 -12.18
C ALA A 57 2.60 -5.39 -11.10
N CYS A 58 2.21 -5.47 -9.82
CA CYS A 58 3.10 -5.86 -8.74
C CYS A 58 3.44 -7.36 -8.81
N ALA A 59 4.65 -7.75 -8.41
CA ALA A 59 5.06 -9.15 -8.39
C ALA A 59 4.22 -10.02 -7.43
N THR A 60 3.75 -9.45 -6.32
CA THR A 60 2.91 -10.12 -5.31
C THR A 60 1.64 -9.31 -5.06
N PRO A 61 0.67 -9.29 -6.00
CA PRO A 61 -0.45 -8.37 -5.96
C PRO A 61 -1.45 -8.69 -4.85
N HIS A 62 -1.45 -9.91 -4.30
CA HIS A 62 -2.39 -10.39 -3.29
C HIS A 62 -1.94 -10.18 -1.84
N THR A 63 -0.71 -9.67 -1.62
CA THR A 63 -0.15 -9.52 -0.27
C THR A 63 0.68 -8.25 -0.18
N CYS A 64 0.40 -7.41 0.83
CA CYS A 64 1.17 -6.19 1.03
C CYS A 64 2.57 -6.53 1.58
N PRO A 65 3.53 -5.59 1.55
CA PRO A 65 4.88 -5.80 2.07
C PRO A 65 4.96 -6.22 3.56
N HIS A 66 3.87 -6.04 4.32
CA HIS A 66 3.74 -6.47 5.71
C HIS A 66 2.91 -7.75 5.92
N GLY A 67 2.53 -8.44 4.84
CA GLY A 67 1.82 -9.72 4.91
C GLY A 67 0.30 -9.65 4.97
N ARG A 68 -0.31 -8.45 4.92
CA ARG A 68 -1.79 -8.33 4.89
C ARG A 68 -2.34 -8.64 3.49
N PRO A 69 -3.50 -9.29 3.36
CA PRO A 69 -4.16 -9.43 2.06
C PRO A 69 -4.56 -8.05 1.53
N THR A 70 -4.31 -7.82 0.24
CA THR A 70 -4.66 -6.58 -0.47
C THR A 70 -6.06 -6.61 -1.06
N MET A 71 -6.61 -7.80 -1.28
CA MET A 71 -7.91 -8.02 -1.90
C MET A 71 -8.65 -9.15 -1.19
N LEU A 72 -9.98 -9.05 -1.15
CA LEU A 72 -10.89 -10.10 -0.69
C LEU A 72 -11.76 -10.53 -1.87
N HIS A 73 -11.81 -11.83 -2.13
CA HIS A 73 -12.72 -12.37 -3.14
C HIS A 73 -14.05 -12.75 -2.49
N LEU A 74 -15.11 -12.01 -2.84
CA LEU A 74 -16.48 -12.29 -2.41
C LEU A 74 -17.26 -12.84 -3.60
N SER A 75 -17.36 -14.17 -3.68
CA SER A 75 -18.17 -14.82 -4.72
C SER A 75 -19.66 -14.50 -4.56
N SER A 76 -20.41 -14.51 -5.66
CA SER A 76 -21.87 -14.31 -5.62
C SER A 76 -22.58 -15.28 -4.67
N ALA A 77 -22.19 -16.55 -4.67
CA ALA A 77 -22.75 -17.55 -3.75
C ALA A 77 -22.41 -17.26 -2.28
N ALA A 78 -21.21 -16.75 -1.98
CA ALA A 78 -20.86 -16.35 -0.62
C ALA A 78 -21.69 -15.14 -0.17
N LEU A 79 -21.88 -14.15 -1.05
CA LEU A 79 -22.73 -13.00 -0.78
C LEU A 79 -24.18 -13.42 -0.55
N GLU A 80 -24.74 -14.25 -1.44
CA GLU A 80 -26.11 -14.77 -1.31
C GLU A 80 -26.32 -15.40 0.08
N ARG A 81 -25.46 -16.34 0.49
CA ARG A 81 -25.52 -16.97 1.82
C ARG A 81 -25.44 -15.96 2.96
N SER A 82 -24.55 -14.97 2.88
CA SER A 82 -24.40 -13.93 3.91
C SER A 82 -25.65 -13.06 4.07
N PHE A 83 -26.49 -12.94 3.04
CA PHE A 83 -27.77 -12.26 3.09
C PHE A 83 -28.96 -13.21 3.33
N GLY A 84 -28.71 -14.48 3.70
CA GLY A 84 -29.77 -15.47 3.92
C GLY A 84 -30.50 -15.90 2.64
N ARG A 85 -29.88 -15.71 1.48
CA ARG A 85 -30.39 -16.12 0.18
C ARG A 85 -29.59 -17.38 -0.23
N ARG A 86 -30.27 -18.50 -0.52
CA ARG A 86 -29.67 -19.80 -0.92
C ARG A 86 -28.46 -20.27 -0.10
#